data_AF-A0A143XG05-F1
#
_entry.id   AF-A0A143XG05-F1
#
_cell.length_a   1.000
_cell.length_b   1.000
_cell.length_c   1.000
_cell.angle_alpha   90.00
_cell.angle_beta   90.00
_cell.angle_gamma   90.00
#
_symmetry.space_group_name_H-M   'P 1'
#
loop_
_entity.id
_entity.type
_entity.pdbx_description
1 polymer ?
#
loop_
_entity_poly.entity_id
_entity_poly.type
_entity_poly.pdbx_seq_one_letter_code
_entity_poly.pdbx_strand_id
1 'polypeptide(L)' 'MCKIMEDMLIEDRKEIAGRMLNDGILSLEKIAEYTGLSIKEIKKLADQKTV' A
#
# COMPACT_ATOMS: atom_id res chain seq x y z
N MET A 1 24.80 2.79 2.37
CA MET A 1 23.38 2.48 2.17
C MET A 1 22.83 2.09 3.53
N CYS A 2 22.18 3.02 4.23
CA CYS A 2 21.62 2.78 5.55
C CYS A 2 20.31 2.00 5.38
N LYS A 3 20.21 0.82 6.01
CA LYS A 3 19.00 -0.03 6.04
C LYS A 3 17.72 0.73 6.41
N ILE A 4 17.86 1.82 7.16
CA ILE A 4 16.80 2.72 7.60
C ILE A 4 16.03 3.35 6.42
N MET A 5 16.69 3.64 5.30
CA MET A 5 16.05 4.26 4.13
C MET A 5 15.18 3.27 3.35
N GLU A 6 15.53 1.98 3.35
CA GLU A 6 14.78 0.94 2.64
C GLU A 6 13.50 0.55 3.39
N ASP A 7 13.55 0.46 4.73
CA ASP A 7 12.36 0.19 5.55
C ASP A 7 11.34 1.34 5.50
N MET A 8 11.81 2.60 5.57
CA MET A 8 10.94 3.77 5.44
C MET A 8 10.21 3.78 4.09
N LEU A 9 10.88 3.35 3.02
CA LEU A 9 10.31 3.24 1.67
C LEU A 9 9.24 2.16 1.53
N ILE A 10 9.24 1.14 2.38
CA ILE A 10 8.22 0.07 2.37
C ILE A 10 7.01 0.49 3.20
N GLU A 11 7.24 1.12 4.36
CA GLU A 11 6.17 1.67 5.19
C GLU A 11 5.41 2.78 4.46
N ASP A 12 6.12 3.69 3.80
CA ASP A 12 5.53 4.79 3.02
C ASP A 12 4.63 4.26 1.89
N ARG A 13 5.06 3.22 1.18
CA ARG A 13 4.25 2.56 0.14
C ARG A 13 2.98 1.91 0.69
N LYS A 14 3.04 1.28 1.87
CA LYS A 14 1.86 0.69 2.52
C LYS A 14 0.90 1.77 3.02
N GLU A 15 1.42 2.88 3.53
CA GLU A 15 0.60 4.01 3.96
C GLU A 15 -0.12 4.66 2.77
N ILE A 16 0.59 4.90 1.66
CA ILE A 16 -0.01 5.43 0.42
C ILE A 16 -1.09 4.48 -0.09
N ALA A 17 -0.81 3.17 -0.17
CA ALA A 17 -1.80 2.16 -0.54
C ALA A 17 -3.03 2.20 0.38
N GLY A 18 -2.82 2.28 1.69
CA GLY A 18 -3.89 2.35 2.69
C GLY A 18 -4.74 3.63 2.60
N ARG A 19 -4.15 4.77 2.21
CA ARG A 19 -4.87 6.01 1.91
C ARG A 19 -5.69 5.89 0.62
N MET A 20 -5.10 5.36 -0.44
CA MET A 20 -5.79 5.13 -1.72
C MET A 20 -6.97 4.14 -1.59
N LEU A 21 -6.81 3.11 -0.76
CA LEU A 21 -7.88 2.16 -0.43
C LEU A 21 -9.02 2.84 0.35
N ASN A 22 -8.69 3.78 1.24
CA ASN A 22 -9.68 4.55 2.00
C ASN A 22 -10.51 5.48 1.12
N ASP A 23 -9.84 6.08 0.15
CA ASP A 23 -10.42 7.02 -0.79
C ASP A 23 -11.47 6.31 -1.66
N GLY A 24 -11.26 5.01 -1.93
CA GLY A 24 -12.21 4.16 -2.66
C GLY A 24 -12.37 4.53 -4.13
N ILE A 25 -11.58 5.49 -4.63
CA ILE A 25 -11.63 5.99 -6.00
C ILE A 25 -10.85 5.07 -6.96
N LEU A 26 -9.79 4.42 -6.47
CA LEU A 26 -8.89 3.59 -7.27
C LEU A 26 -9.17 2.09 -7.05
N SER A 27 -9.19 1.33 -8.14
CA SER A 27 -9.23 -0.14 -8.09
C SER A 27 -7.93 -0.70 -7.50
N LEU A 28 -8.02 -1.87 -6.86
CA LEU A 28 -6.87 -2.56 -6.24
C LEU A 28 -5.68 -2.73 -7.20
N GLU A 29 -5.96 -2.92 -8.50
CA GLU A 29 -4.95 -3.03 -9.56
C GLU A 29 -4.17 -1.75 -9.78
N LYS A 30 -4.85 -0.61 -9.87
CA LYS A 30 -4.19 0.69 -9.97
C LYS A 30 -3.35 0.99 -8.75
N ILE A 31 -3.87 0.69 -7.56
CA ILE A 31 -3.14 0.93 -6.31
C ILE A 31 -1.85 0.09 -6.30
N ALA A 32 -1.93 -1.19 -6.69
CA ALA A 32 -0.78 -2.07 -6.83
C ALA A 32 0.28 -1.53 -7.81
N GLU A 33 -0.15 -1.02 -8.97
CA GLU A 33 0.75 -0.40 -9.94
C GLU A 33 1.39 0.88 -9.39
N TYR A 34 0.63 1.77 -8.74
CA TYR A 34 1.14 3.03 -8.19
C TYR A 34 2.14 2.82 -7.04
N THR A 35 1.85 1.88 -6.14
CA THR A 35 2.71 1.63 -4.98
C THR A 35 3.78 0.58 -5.26
N GLY A 36 3.75 -0.07 -6.42
CA GLY A 36 4.61 -1.22 -6.75
C GLY A 36 4.41 -2.41 -5.80
N LEU A 37 3.23 -2.51 -5.17
CA LEU A 37 2.87 -3.61 -4.28
C LEU A 37 2.06 -4.64 -5.05
N SER A 38 2.10 -5.90 -4.62
CA SER A 38 1.24 -6.92 -5.22
C SER A 38 -0.22 -6.73 -4.82
N ILE A 39 -1.16 -7.07 -5.71
CA ILE A 39 -2.61 -7.10 -5.44
C ILE A 39 -2.92 -7.83 -4.13
N LYS A 40 -2.20 -8.92 -3.84
CA LYS A 40 -2.38 -9.73 -2.63
C LYS A 40 -2.07 -8.93 -1.35
N GLU A 41 -1.05 -8.09 -1.37
CA GLU A 41 -0.67 -7.23 -0.25
C GLU A 41 -1.66 -6.07 -0.10
N ILE A 42 -2.10 -5.48 -1.21
CA ILE A 42 -3.17 -4.47 -1.22
C ILE A 42 -4.48 -5.03 -0.64
N LYS A 43 -4.86 -6.27 -1.01
CA LYS A 43 -6.04 -6.94 -0.44
C LYS A 43 -5.91 -7.16 1.06
N LYS A 44 -4.77 -7.64 1.54
CA LYS A 44 -4.51 -7.77 2.98
C LYS A 44 -4.55 -6.43 3.71
N LEU A 45 -4.08 -5.35 3.09
CA LEU A 45 -4.14 -4.00 3.67
C LEU A 45 -5.57 -3.49 3.74
N ALA A 46 -6.38 -3.76 2.71
CA ALA A 46 -7.81 -3.42 2.71
C ALA A 46 -8.56 -4.18 3.81
N ASP A 47 -8.26 -5.47 3.99
CA ASP A 47 -8.85 -6.34 5.00
C ASP A 47 -8.44 -5.96 6.43
N GLN A 48 -7.18 -5.55 6.64
CA GLN A 48 -6.70 -5.08 7.95
C GLN A 48 -7.26 -3.71 8.37
N LYS A 49 -7.80 -2.92 7.43
CA LYS A 49 -8.34 -1.58 7.72
C LYS A 49 -9.81 -1.59 8.13
N THR A 50 -10.51 -2.73 8.01
CA THR A 50 -11.91 -2.86 8.43
C THR A 50 -12.03 -3.27 9.91
N VAL A 51 -11.52 -2.44 10.82
CA VAL A 51 -11.82 -2.50 12.26
C VAL A 51 -12.07 -1.11 12.83
#